data_AF-A0A446C9Z1-F1
#
_entry.id   AF-A0A446C9Z1-F1
#
_cell.length_a   1.000
_cell.length_b   1.000
_cell.length_c   1.000
_cell.angle_alpha   90.00
_cell.angle_beta   90.00
_cell.angle_gamma   90.00
#
_symmetry.space_group_name_H-M   'P 1'
#
loop_
_entity.id
_entity.type
_entity.pdbx_description
1 polymer ?
#
loop_
_entity_poly.entity_id
_entity_poly.type
_entity_poly.pdbx_seq_one_letter_code
_entity_poly.pdbx_strand_id
1 'polypeptide(L)'
;METQHSGTNDAGLPQMNVRASSYFLLRAAHPCAACDRSTTVFALAVPAGHECTEADAVLDDEDADSPGMTPGAFHEWLYRPVQWQRIPGPALVSQVRLLDPPVAQALQALAPHYRPDAERDRQWTNFCEHCGKAIREGTLYASAGQTFSPKDAQAAAAIQVREQHAPFEAFCAMFWTDSYRNKWPLFARMGYECSEAD
;
A
#
# COMPACT_ATOMS: atom_id res chain seq x y z
N MET A 1 -7.76 50.83 -0.14
CA MET A 1 -7.61 50.07 -1.39
C MET A 1 -6.30 49.32 -1.26
N GLU A 2 -6.31 48.31 -0.41
CA GLU A 2 -6.55 46.90 -0.77
C GLU A 2 -5.23 46.21 -1.14
N THR A 3 -4.55 45.80 -0.07
CA THR A 3 -3.61 44.69 -0.02
C THR A 3 -4.37 43.38 -0.23
N GLN A 4 -4.10 42.67 -1.32
CA GLN A 4 -4.51 41.28 -1.55
C GLN A 4 -3.40 40.61 -2.38
N HIS A 5 -3.01 39.36 -2.17
CA HIS A 5 -3.15 38.44 -1.06
C HIS A 5 -1.99 37.45 -1.21
N SER A 6 -1.40 37.08 -0.09
CA SER A 6 -0.27 36.16 0.03
C SER A 6 -0.54 34.83 -0.69
N GLY A 7 0.17 34.56 -1.77
CA GLY A 7 0.28 33.22 -2.34
C GLY A 7 1.16 32.38 -1.43
N THR A 8 0.55 31.70 -0.46
CA THR A 8 1.22 30.67 0.32
C THR A 8 1.64 29.55 -0.63
N ASN A 9 2.94 29.45 -0.89
CA ASN A 9 3.58 28.22 -1.34
C ASN A 9 3.33 27.16 -0.26
N ASP A 10 2.22 26.44 -0.37
CA ASP A 10 2.04 25.20 0.36
C ASP A 10 2.94 24.19 -0.33
N ALA A 11 4.14 23.97 0.22
CA ALA A 11 5.02 22.90 -0.20
C ALA A 11 4.29 21.59 0.12
N GLY A 12 3.52 21.13 -0.88
CA GLY A 12 2.37 20.26 -0.71
C GLY A 12 2.68 18.99 0.06
N LEU A 13 1.96 18.80 1.16
CA LEU A 13 1.84 17.49 1.78
C LEU A 13 1.36 16.48 0.72
N PRO A 14 1.82 15.22 0.77
CA PRO A 14 1.29 14.20 -0.12
C PRO A 14 -0.24 14.13 0.03
N GLN A 15 -0.97 14.22 -1.06
CA GLN A 15 -2.42 13.96 -1.04
C GLN A 15 -2.65 12.45 -0.97
N MET A 16 -3.75 12.01 -0.38
CA MET A 16 -4.08 10.57 -0.38
C MET A 16 -4.20 10.06 -1.81
N ASN A 17 -3.62 8.88 -2.08
CA ASN A 17 -3.54 8.30 -3.42
C ASN A 17 -4.28 6.97 -3.56
N VAL A 18 -4.91 6.49 -2.49
CA VAL A 18 -5.81 5.32 -2.48
C VAL A 18 -6.98 5.54 -1.55
N ARG A 19 -8.15 5.08 -1.96
CA ARG A 19 -9.36 5.02 -1.12
C ARG A 19 -10.20 3.78 -1.38
N ALA A 20 -10.88 3.30 -0.34
CA ALA A 20 -11.78 2.15 -0.40
C ALA A 20 -12.87 2.22 0.68
N SER A 21 -13.99 1.52 0.48
CA SER A 21 -15.09 1.43 1.46
C SER A 21 -14.79 0.48 2.63
N SER A 22 -13.84 -0.44 2.45
CA SER A 22 -13.29 -1.32 3.47
C SER A 22 -11.80 -1.57 3.21
N TYR A 23 -11.10 -2.15 4.18
CA TYR A 23 -9.71 -2.59 4.03
C TYR A 23 -9.44 -3.85 4.84
N PHE A 24 -8.36 -4.56 4.54
CA PHE A 24 -7.91 -5.71 5.29
C PHE A 24 -6.71 -5.36 6.15
N LEU A 25 -6.74 -5.77 7.42
CA LEU A 25 -5.56 -5.86 8.27
C LEU A 25 -5.06 -7.30 8.24
N LEU A 26 -3.86 -7.48 7.72
CA LEU A 26 -3.15 -8.75 7.67
C LEU A 26 -2.23 -8.85 8.87
N ARG A 27 -2.15 -10.03 9.49
CA ARG A 27 -1.27 -10.30 10.63
C ARG A 27 -0.57 -11.64 10.44
N ALA A 28 0.74 -11.65 10.66
CA ALA A 28 1.57 -12.85 10.55
C ALA A 28 2.74 -12.83 11.55
N ALA A 29 3.39 -13.97 11.72
CA ALA A 29 4.64 -14.09 12.47
C ALA A 29 5.85 -13.88 11.54
N HIS A 30 6.88 -13.19 12.02
CA HIS A 30 8.13 -12.95 11.29
C HIS A 30 9.34 -13.04 12.23
N PRO A 31 10.43 -13.73 11.85
CA PRO A 31 11.65 -13.74 12.64
C PRO A 31 12.35 -12.38 12.60
N CYS A 32 12.65 -11.80 13.76
CA CYS A 32 13.35 -10.52 13.81
C CYS A 32 14.85 -10.69 13.52
N ALA A 33 15.35 -10.09 12.44
CA ALA A 33 16.78 -10.14 12.09
C ALA A 33 17.74 -9.57 13.15
N ALA A 34 17.25 -8.79 14.12
CA ALA A 34 18.08 -8.19 15.17
C ALA A 34 18.17 -9.02 16.46
N CYS A 35 17.10 -9.75 16.83
CA CYS A 35 17.07 -10.51 18.09
C CYS A 35 16.61 -11.96 17.94
N ASP A 36 16.39 -12.43 16.71
CA ASP A 36 16.00 -13.79 16.31
C ASP A 36 14.67 -14.33 16.88
N ARG A 37 14.02 -13.55 17.74
CA ARG A 37 12.67 -13.85 18.24
C ARG A 37 11.63 -13.63 17.16
N SER A 38 10.66 -14.54 17.10
CA SER A 38 9.44 -14.38 16.32
C SER A 38 8.66 -13.19 16.86
N THR A 39 8.29 -12.26 15.97
CA THR A 39 7.48 -11.07 16.29
C THR A 39 6.24 -11.04 15.40
N THR A 40 5.17 -10.43 15.90
CA THR A 40 4.01 -10.13 15.07
C THR A 40 4.34 -9.01 14.08
N VAL A 41 3.97 -9.16 12.81
CA VAL A 41 4.01 -8.11 11.78
C VAL A 41 2.64 -7.97 11.12
N PHE A 42 2.40 -6.77 10.58
CA PHE A 42 1.13 -6.36 9.99
C PHE A 42 1.33 -5.79 8.59
N ALA A 43 0.30 -5.94 7.76
CA ALA A 43 0.21 -5.28 6.46
C ALA A 43 -1.25 -4.87 6.18
N LEU A 44 -1.41 -3.96 5.22
CA LEU A 44 -2.71 -3.46 4.79
C LEU A 44 -2.98 -3.90 3.36
N ALA A 45 -4.22 -4.25 3.07
CA ALA A 45 -4.69 -4.47 1.70
C ALA A 45 -6.04 -3.79 1.49
N VAL A 46 -6.35 -3.45 0.25
CA VAL A 46 -7.63 -2.87 -0.16
C VAL A 46 -8.36 -3.87 -1.08
N PRO A 47 -9.69 -3.95 -1.00
CA PRO A 47 -10.48 -4.88 -1.80
C PRO A 47 -10.53 -4.49 -3.27
N ALA A 48 -11.04 -5.40 -4.10
CA ALA A 48 -11.48 -5.11 -5.46
C ALA A 48 -12.42 -3.89 -5.50
N GLY A 49 -12.25 -3.03 -6.50
CA GLY A 49 -13.05 -1.83 -6.69
C GLY A 49 -12.61 -0.61 -5.85
N HIS A 50 -11.45 -0.67 -5.20
CA HIS A 50 -10.79 0.51 -4.63
C HIS A 50 -10.43 1.52 -5.71
N GLU A 51 -10.19 2.77 -5.32
CA GLU A 51 -9.80 3.83 -6.23
C GLU A 51 -8.39 4.32 -5.92
N CYS A 52 -7.58 4.57 -6.96
CA CYS A 52 -6.22 5.11 -6.85
C CYS A 52 -6.00 6.31 -7.78
N THR A 53 -5.03 7.17 -7.44
CA THR A 53 -4.69 8.37 -8.24
C THR A 53 -3.41 8.25 -9.06
N GLU A 54 -2.53 7.31 -8.73
CA GLU A 54 -1.24 7.15 -9.40
C GLU A 54 -1.37 6.39 -10.73
N ALA A 55 -0.63 6.90 -11.72
CA ALA A 55 -0.71 6.55 -13.14
C ALA A 55 -0.17 5.15 -13.51
N ASP A 56 0.18 4.32 -12.52
CA ASP A 56 0.93 3.07 -12.72
C ASP A 56 0.13 1.79 -12.42
N ALA A 57 -1.18 1.88 -12.16
CA ALA A 57 -2.02 0.69 -12.02
C ALA A 57 -2.27 -0.06 -13.36
N VAL A 58 -1.83 0.52 -14.48
CA VAL A 58 -1.92 -0.04 -15.83
C VAL A 58 -0.62 0.26 -16.60
N LEU A 59 0.53 -0.17 -16.09
CA LEU A 59 1.73 -0.30 -16.93
C LEU A 59 1.83 -1.74 -17.44
N ASP A 60 0.86 -2.13 -18.27
CA ASP A 60 0.94 -3.37 -19.05
C ASP A 60 0.47 -3.13 -20.48
N ASP A 61 1.05 -2.11 -21.11
CA ASP A 61 1.13 -2.06 -22.57
C ASP A 61 2.61 -2.22 -22.93
N GLU A 62 3.08 -3.47 -23.00
CA GLU A 62 4.39 -3.84 -23.58
C GLU A 62 4.49 -3.42 -25.08
N ASP A 63 3.39 -2.95 -25.68
CA ASP A 63 3.29 -2.44 -27.06
C ASP A 63 3.17 -0.90 -27.18
N ALA A 64 3.36 -0.14 -26.10
CA ALA A 64 3.37 1.32 -26.19
C ALA A 64 4.74 1.82 -26.67
N ASP A 65 4.98 1.70 -27.98
CA ASP A 65 5.93 2.52 -28.72
C ASP A 65 5.42 3.98 -28.70
N SER A 66 5.36 4.57 -27.49
CA SER A 66 4.82 5.90 -27.26
C SER A 66 5.79 6.89 -27.89
N PRO A 67 5.43 7.54 -29.01
CA PRO A 67 6.24 8.63 -29.52
C PRO A 67 6.22 9.68 -28.40
N GLY A 68 7.37 9.90 -27.77
CA GLY A 68 7.47 10.73 -26.57
C GLY A 68 6.62 11.99 -26.65
N MET A 69 5.98 12.36 -25.53
CA MET A 69 5.04 13.48 -25.49
C MET A 69 5.64 14.75 -26.08
N THR A 70 4.85 15.49 -26.87
CA THR A 70 5.23 16.85 -27.26
C THR A 70 5.30 17.74 -26.02
N PRO A 71 6.09 18.84 -26.02
CA PRO A 71 6.16 19.75 -24.88
C PRO A 71 4.80 20.29 -24.40
N GLY A 72 3.85 20.50 -25.33
CA GLY A 72 2.48 20.91 -24.99
C GLY A 72 1.68 19.79 -24.33
N ALA A 73 1.75 18.57 -24.86
CA ALA A 73 1.10 17.40 -24.25
C ALA A 73 1.69 17.06 -22.87
N PHE A 74 3.00 17.25 -22.70
CA PHE A 74 3.67 17.10 -21.40
C PHE A 74 3.20 18.17 -20.41
N HIS A 75 3.05 19.42 -20.84
CA HIS A 75 2.50 20.50 -20.00
C HIS A 75 1.05 20.19 -19.58
N GLU A 76 0.19 19.80 -20.51
CA GLU A 76 -1.18 19.39 -20.18
C GLU A 76 -1.22 18.19 -19.24
N TRP A 77 -0.36 17.19 -19.44
CA TRP A 77 -0.23 16.04 -18.55
C TRP A 77 0.26 16.42 -17.15
N LEU A 78 1.25 17.32 -17.05
CA LEU A 78 1.79 17.81 -15.77
C LEU A 78 0.76 18.57 -14.93
N TYR A 79 -0.09 19.36 -15.58
CA TYR A 79 -1.08 20.21 -14.90
C TYR A 79 -2.50 19.62 -14.91
N ARG A 80 -2.68 18.38 -15.38
CA ARG A 80 -3.99 17.74 -15.35
C ARG A 80 -4.43 17.53 -13.89
N PRO A 81 -5.74 17.70 -13.58
CA PRO A 81 -6.24 17.38 -12.26
C PRO A 81 -6.03 15.90 -11.96
N VAL A 82 -5.85 15.59 -10.68
CA VAL A 82 -5.76 14.22 -10.19
C VAL A 82 -7.03 13.45 -10.59
N GLN A 83 -6.84 12.30 -11.25
CA GLN A 83 -7.93 11.43 -11.67
C GLN A 83 -7.94 10.18 -10.81
N TRP A 84 -9.08 9.89 -10.18
CA TRP A 84 -9.31 8.65 -9.46
C TRP A 84 -9.75 7.57 -10.43
N GLN A 85 -9.09 6.42 -10.39
CA GLN A 85 -9.42 5.28 -11.22
C GLN A 85 -9.83 4.11 -10.34
N ARG A 86 -10.93 3.45 -10.70
CA ARG A 86 -11.38 2.26 -10.00
C ARG A 86 -10.60 1.04 -10.48
N ILE A 87 -9.95 0.35 -9.56
CA ILE A 87 -9.12 -0.82 -9.84
C ILE A 87 -9.96 -2.09 -9.62
N PRO A 88 -10.08 -3.00 -10.61
CA PRO A 88 -10.96 -4.16 -10.50
C PRO A 88 -10.42 -5.22 -9.52
N GLY A 89 -9.09 -5.39 -9.43
CA GLY A 89 -8.45 -6.37 -8.55
C GLY A 89 -8.18 -5.87 -7.12
N PRO A 90 -7.88 -6.78 -6.18
CA PRO A 90 -7.39 -6.40 -4.86
C PRO A 90 -5.96 -5.86 -4.94
N ALA A 91 -5.54 -5.09 -3.93
CA ALA A 91 -4.15 -4.65 -3.81
C ALA A 91 -3.65 -4.77 -2.37
N LEU A 92 -2.45 -5.33 -2.20
CA LEU A 92 -1.67 -5.19 -0.99
C LEU A 92 -0.91 -3.85 -1.07
N VAL A 93 -0.94 -3.04 -0.03
CA VAL A 93 -0.24 -1.74 -0.02
C VAL A 93 0.99 -1.79 0.88
N SER A 94 2.05 -1.11 0.46
CA SER A 94 3.28 -0.94 1.22
C SER A 94 3.83 0.48 1.05
N GLN A 95 4.87 0.84 1.79
CA GLN A 95 5.38 2.21 1.78
C GLN A 95 4.29 3.25 2.12
N VAL A 96 3.47 2.92 3.12
CA VAL A 96 2.39 3.78 3.61
C VAL A 96 2.99 4.96 4.37
N ARG A 97 2.84 6.18 3.85
CA ARG A 97 3.34 7.40 4.51
C ARG A 97 2.26 8.16 5.24
N LEU A 98 1.05 8.19 4.69
CA LEU A 98 -0.09 8.85 5.30
C LEU A 98 -1.25 7.88 5.43
N LEU A 99 -1.99 8.03 6.52
CA LEU A 99 -3.27 7.37 6.77
C LEU A 99 -4.24 8.44 7.24
N ASP A 100 -5.49 8.33 6.82
CA ASP A 100 -6.58 9.12 7.39
C ASP A 100 -6.65 8.90 8.92
N PRO A 101 -6.91 9.94 9.74
CA PRO A 101 -6.80 9.83 11.20
C PRO A 101 -7.61 8.70 11.86
N PRO A 102 -8.86 8.40 11.45
CA PRO A 102 -9.61 7.24 11.94
C PRO A 102 -8.90 5.91 11.67
N VAL A 103 -8.32 5.74 10.48
CA VAL A 103 -7.56 4.53 10.12
C VAL A 103 -6.31 4.43 10.98
N ALA A 104 -5.56 5.53 11.13
CA ALA A 104 -4.37 5.58 11.98
C ALA A 104 -4.69 5.22 13.44
N GLN A 105 -5.78 5.75 14.00
CA GLN A 105 -6.22 5.45 15.36
C GLN A 105 -6.60 3.98 15.52
N ALA A 106 -7.35 3.43 14.55
CA ALA A 106 -7.71 2.01 14.55
C ALA A 106 -6.45 1.12 14.53
N LEU A 107 -5.46 1.45 13.68
CA LEU A 107 -4.22 0.69 13.62
C LEU A 107 -3.39 0.78 14.89
N GLN A 108 -3.32 1.94 15.55
CA GLN A 108 -2.63 2.05 16.84
C GLN A 108 -3.22 1.13 17.91
N ALA A 109 -4.55 0.94 17.91
CA ALA A 109 -5.22 0.03 18.83
C ALA A 109 -5.04 -1.44 18.46
N LEU A 110 -5.07 -1.77 17.17
CA LEU A 110 -5.15 -3.15 16.67
C LEU A 110 -3.78 -3.74 16.33
N ALA A 111 -2.80 -2.89 16.04
CA ALA A 111 -1.45 -3.21 15.60
C ALA A 111 -0.44 -2.20 16.19
N PRO A 112 -0.27 -2.14 17.52
CA PRO A 112 0.53 -1.10 18.19
C PRO A 112 2.02 -1.08 17.77
N HIS A 113 2.51 -2.19 17.21
CA HIS A 113 3.87 -2.32 16.70
C HIS A 113 4.00 -1.96 15.21
N TYR A 114 2.89 -1.70 14.51
CA TYR A 114 2.88 -1.09 13.18
C TYR A 114 2.57 0.40 13.34
N ARG A 115 3.60 1.24 13.26
CA ARG A 115 3.52 2.66 13.64
C ARG A 115 4.45 3.53 12.80
N PRO A 116 4.25 4.86 12.78
CA PRO A 116 5.16 5.78 12.09
C PRO A 116 6.60 5.66 12.59
N ASP A 117 7.54 5.59 11.64
CA ASP A 117 8.97 5.55 11.90
C ASP A 117 9.62 6.93 11.70
N ALA A 118 10.12 7.53 12.78
CA ALA A 118 10.77 8.84 12.74
C ALA A 118 12.07 8.84 11.91
N GLU A 119 12.74 7.69 11.76
CA GLU A 119 13.96 7.57 10.97
C GLU A 119 13.68 7.40 9.46
N ARG A 120 12.42 7.14 9.09
CA ARG A 120 11.97 6.88 7.72
C ARG A 120 10.83 7.81 7.31
N ASP A 121 11.00 9.09 7.58
CA ASP A 121 10.05 10.13 7.17
C ASP A 121 8.59 9.80 7.58
N ARG A 122 8.44 9.25 8.79
CA ARG A 122 7.17 8.84 9.41
C ARG A 122 6.39 7.79 8.63
N GLN A 123 7.04 7.04 7.74
CA GLN A 123 6.46 5.88 7.10
C GLN A 123 5.98 4.86 8.15
N TRP A 124 4.78 4.32 7.95
CA TRP A 124 4.26 3.24 8.79
C TRP A 124 5.07 1.97 8.62
N THR A 125 5.69 1.55 9.71
CA THR A 125 6.69 0.49 9.74
C THR A 125 6.40 -0.50 10.87
N ASN A 126 6.67 -1.78 10.62
CA ASN A 126 6.59 -2.81 11.66
C ASN A 126 7.82 -2.72 12.57
N PHE A 127 7.61 -2.77 13.88
CA PHE A 127 8.67 -2.85 14.88
C PHE A 127 8.58 -4.17 15.61
N CYS A 128 9.73 -4.76 15.94
CA CYS A 128 9.77 -5.98 16.73
C CYS A 128 9.15 -5.75 18.12
N GLU A 129 8.19 -6.58 18.51
CA GLU A 129 7.53 -6.54 19.83
C GLU A 129 8.49 -6.81 21.00
N HIS A 130 9.67 -7.37 20.69
CA HIS A 130 10.66 -7.83 21.65
C HIS A 130 11.84 -6.89 21.86
N CYS A 131 12.36 -6.29 20.79
CA CYS A 131 13.57 -5.46 20.82
C CYS A 131 13.35 -4.04 20.29
N GLY A 132 12.15 -3.74 19.77
CA GLY A 132 11.80 -2.42 19.27
C GLY A 132 12.54 -1.99 18.00
N LYS A 133 13.30 -2.88 17.35
CA LYS A 133 13.96 -2.58 16.06
C LYS A 133 12.96 -2.65 14.92
N ALA A 134 13.06 -1.73 13.98
CA ALA A 134 12.28 -1.72 12.76
C ALA A 134 12.54 -2.99 11.92
N ILE A 135 11.47 -3.59 11.42
CA ILE A 135 11.48 -4.70 10.47
C ILE A 135 11.56 -4.11 9.06
N ARG A 136 12.54 -4.57 8.28
CA ARG A 136 12.76 -4.07 6.92
C ARG A 136 11.65 -4.55 5.99
N GLU A 137 10.98 -3.65 5.28
CA GLU A 137 9.95 -4.03 4.32
C GLU A 137 10.42 -4.99 3.22
N GLY A 138 11.69 -4.89 2.82
CA GLY A 138 12.27 -5.77 1.79
C GLY A 138 12.25 -7.26 2.15
N THR A 139 11.99 -7.63 3.42
CA THR A 139 11.83 -9.04 3.86
C THR A 139 10.37 -9.48 3.92
N LEU A 140 9.42 -8.59 3.62
CA LEU A 140 7.98 -8.82 3.83
C LEU A 140 7.21 -8.99 2.52
N TYR A 141 7.55 -8.25 1.46
CA TYR A 141 6.65 -8.05 0.31
C TYR A 141 7.20 -8.45 -1.08
N ALA A 142 8.49 -8.40 -1.35
CA ALA A 142 8.96 -8.43 -2.74
C ALA A 142 8.99 -9.85 -3.35
N SER A 143 9.35 -10.86 -2.58
CA SER A 143 9.71 -12.19 -3.13
C SER A 143 8.84 -13.30 -2.59
N ALA A 144 8.55 -14.30 -3.41
CA ALA A 144 7.79 -15.49 -2.99
C ALA A 144 8.48 -16.17 -1.79
N GLY A 145 7.67 -16.61 -0.82
CA GLY A 145 8.13 -17.16 0.46
C GLY A 145 8.33 -16.11 1.56
N GLN A 146 8.25 -14.81 1.26
CA GLN A 146 8.22 -13.77 2.28
C GLN A 146 6.87 -13.70 2.98
N THR A 147 6.82 -13.03 4.14
CA THR A 147 5.68 -13.07 5.05
C THR A 147 4.34 -12.65 4.41
N PHE A 148 4.34 -11.64 3.54
CA PHE A 148 3.15 -11.21 2.79
C PHE A 148 3.28 -11.48 1.28
N SER A 149 4.08 -12.49 0.94
CA SER A 149 4.21 -13.11 -0.39
C SER A 149 4.27 -14.63 -0.24
N PRO A 150 3.28 -15.26 0.41
CA PRO A 150 3.32 -16.68 0.70
C PRO A 150 3.53 -17.49 -0.59
N LYS A 151 4.43 -18.47 -0.53
CA LYS A 151 4.78 -19.30 -1.69
C LYS A 151 3.64 -20.22 -2.17
N ASP A 152 2.70 -20.53 -1.27
CA ASP A 152 1.60 -21.45 -1.51
C ASP A 152 0.43 -21.17 -0.55
N ALA A 153 -0.69 -21.87 -0.75
CA ALA A 153 -1.90 -21.73 0.05
C ALA A 153 -1.69 -22.12 1.53
N GLN A 154 -0.79 -23.07 1.83
CA GLN A 154 -0.49 -23.48 3.19
C GLN A 154 0.23 -22.37 3.96
N ALA A 155 1.21 -21.72 3.34
CA ALA A 155 1.87 -20.55 3.90
C ALA A 155 0.90 -19.38 4.06
N ALA A 156 -0.01 -19.17 3.09
CA ALA A 156 -1.02 -18.13 3.16
C ALA A 156 -2.03 -18.38 4.31
N ALA A 157 -2.36 -19.64 4.61
CA ALA A 157 -3.26 -20.00 5.71
C ALA A 157 -2.73 -19.59 7.10
N ALA A 158 -1.41 -19.44 7.24
CA ALA A 158 -0.79 -18.94 8.48
C ALA A 158 -0.99 -17.42 8.68
N ILE A 159 -1.43 -16.69 7.65
CA ILE A 159 -1.71 -15.26 7.72
C ILE A 159 -3.16 -15.07 8.18
N GLN A 160 -3.32 -14.33 9.28
CA GLN A 160 -4.63 -13.91 9.76
C GLN A 160 -5.09 -12.72 8.91
N VAL A 161 -6.26 -12.87 8.29
CA VAL A 161 -6.92 -11.83 7.51
C VAL A 161 -8.10 -11.31 8.32
N ARG A 162 -8.15 -10.01 8.56
CA ARG A 162 -9.32 -9.37 9.17
C ARG A 162 -9.77 -8.20 8.31
N GLU A 163 -10.96 -8.33 7.72
CA GLU A 163 -11.61 -7.20 7.06
C GLU A 163 -12.06 -6.17 8.10
N GLN A 164 -11.88 -4.90 7.78
CA GLN A 164 -12.35 -3.74 8.52
C GLN A 164 -13.39 -3.04 7.66
N HIS A 165 -14.66 -3.14 8.07
CA HIS A 165 -15.79 -2.48 7.40
C HIS A 165 -15.85 -0.99 7.77
N ALA A 166 -14.81 -0.26 7.40
CA ALA A 166 -14.68 1.17 7.59
C ALA A 166 -13.95 1.78 6.38
N PRO A 167 -14.25 3.04 6.02
CA PRO A 167 -13.54 3.73 4.95
C PRO A 167 -12.03 3.73 5.18
N PHE A 168 -11.29 3.57 4.10
CA PHE A 168 -9.85 3.60 4.07
C PHE A 168 -9.40 4.70 3.13
N GLU A 169 -8.51 5.57 3.60
CA GLU A 169 -7.78 6.52 2.77
C GLU A 169 -6.32 6.59 3.23
N ALA A 170 -5.41 6.58 2.27
CA ALA A 170 -3.97 6.57 2.54
C ALA A 170 -3.16 7.19 1.41
N PHE A 171 -1.91 7.52 1.72
CA PHE A 171 -0.87 7.65 0.72
C PHE A 171 0.07 6.45 0.82
N CYS A 172 0.17 5.69 -0.26
CA CYS A 172 0.96 4.47 -0.38
C CYS A 172 1.87 4.58 -1.61
N ALA A 173 3.18 4.43 -1.47
CA ALA A 173 4.07 4.52 -2.63
C ALA A 173 4.17 3.22 -3.45
N MET A 174 3.61 2.10 -2.98
CA MET A 174 3.67 0.82 -3.70
C MET A 174 2.38 0.01 -3.53
N PHE A 175 1.87 -0.47 -4.66
CA PHE A 175 0.71 -1.35 -4.77
C PHE A 175 1.18 -2.69 -5.36
N TRP A 176 0.91 -3.79 -4.65
CA TRP A 176 1.06 -5.12 -5.19
C TRP A 176 -0.34 -5.60 -5.58
N THR A 177 -0.66 -5.57 -6.86
CA THR A 177 -1.94 -6.01 -7.42
C THR A 177 -1.90 -7.49 -7.82
N ASP A 178 -3.00 -7.99 -8.34
CA ASP A 178 -3.13 -9.33 -8.92
C ASP A 178 -2.29 -9.57 -10.19
N SER A 179 -1.65 -8.54 -10.77
CA SER A 179 -0.60 -8.77 -11.78
C SER A 179 0.65 -9.43 -11.19
N TYR A 180 0.88 -9.30 -9.88
CA TYR A 180 1.98 -9.95 -9.19
C TYR A 180 1.61 -11.37 -8.78
N ARG A 181 1.98 -12.37 -9.60
CA ARG A 181 1.69 -13.80 -9.36
C ARG A 181 2.11 -14.32 -7.97
N ASN A 182 3.18 -13.77 -7.40
CA ASN A 182 3.64 -14.12 -6.05
C ASN A 182 2.71 -13.62 -4.93
N LYS A 183 1.65 -12.89 -5.26
CA LYS A 183 0.59 -12.45 -4.33
C LYS A 183 -0.67 -13.29 -4.39
N TRP A 184 -0.87 -14.08 -5.44
CA TRP A 184 -2.09 -14.86 -5.63
C TRP A 184 -2.45 -15.75 -4.43
N PRO A 185 -1.51 -16.44 -3.76
CA PRO A 185 -1.90 -17.25 -2.60
C PRO A 185 -2.43 -16.39 -1.44
N LEU A 186 -1.94 -15.17 -1.27
CA LEU A 186 -2.47 -14.21 -0.30
C LEU A 186 -3.83 -13.66 -0.73
N PHE A 187 -4.03 -13.33 -2.00
CA PHE A 187 -5.33 -12.88 -2.51
C PHE A 187 -6.41 -13.95 -2.43
N ALA A 188 -6.07 -15.20 -2.75
CA ALA A 188 -6.93 -16.36 -2.52
C ALA A 188 -7.31 -16.49 -1.03
N ARG A 189 -6.35 -16.25 -0.13
CA ARG A 189 -6.62 -16.25 1.32
C ARG A 189 -7.59 -15.13 1.76
N MET A 190 -7.67 -14.04 0.99
CA MET A 190 -8.64 -12.95 1.17
C MET A 190 -9.95 -13.16 0.40
N GLY A 191 -10.11 -14.27 -0.32
CA GLY A 191 -11.35 -14.63 -1.03
C GLY A 191 -11.39 -14.20 -2.51
N TYR A 192 -10.25 -13.86 -3.11
CA TYR A 192 -10.18 -13.49 -4.53
C TYR A 192 -9.65 -14.63 -5.39
N GLU A 193 -10.27 -14.84 -6.55
CA GLU A 193 -9.75 -15.72 -7.60
C GLU A 193 -8.86 -14.88 -8.52
N CYS A 194 -7.57 -15.19 -8.55
CA CYS A 194 -6.62 -14.57 -9.47
C CYS A 194 -6.31 -15.56 -10.60
N SER A 195 -6.43 -15.10 -11.83
CA SER A 195 -6.02 -15.83 -13.03
C SER A 195 -5.15 -14.93 -13.89
N GLU A 196 -4.47 -15.53 -14.88
CA GLU A 196 -3.94 -14.74 -15.98
C GLU A 196 -5.13 -14.10 -16.71
N ALA A 197 -4.99 -12.85 -17.15
CA ALA A 197 -5.93 -12.26 -18.07
C ALA A 197 -5.73 -12.95 -19.43
N ASP A 198 -6.83 -13.38 -20.07
CA ASP A 198 -6.83 -13.99 -21.41
C ASP A 198 -6.45 -12.99 -22.51
#